data_AF-A0A2G8XWE5-F1
#
_entry.id   AF-A0A2G8XWE5-F1
#
_cell.length_a   1.000
_cell.length_b   1.000
_cell.length_c   1.000
_cell.angle_alpha   90.00
_cell.angle_beta   90.00
_cell.angle_gamma   90.00
#
_symmetry.space_group_name_H-M   'P 1'
#
loop_
_entity.id
_entity.type
_entity.pdbx_description
1 polymer ?
#
loop_
_entity_poly.entity_id
_entity_poly.type
_entity_poly.pdbx_seq_one_letter_code
_entity_poly.pdbx_strand_id
1 'polypeptide(L)'
;MLFQITYQPNKRQAFPTVTVEGDVFQTGGVMAGGGSGHVKETLLLWKNFKRCSQMSQELEERARQIDFYLQPMEQTVQRRTQVTRELRLAQNELHNIEQLMATSSAGSEMARAQQLEERRRDCTKRKEEVEAEKGKVLAEVQQLEADVYELEHNRDKLEASLKKEVKVLRQRLKSLEASVNTLQKKAKVEDVRKEIELCLSEAAQSDKKLGELTGKLKKLQKNKDHLLLTLKKHQHLMNDREKNIGAARQEMEALQRANDWLHAEERKFNQPGSAYDFRQLRPETARQRLQALQVEVQRLQKSVNSAAATLLEKTEKDLLALVERKTQVENDKAKIEAVISELDIKKRQSLETTWLQVNENFTGIFEQLLPNAQAKLAQVNPRDLMDGLEMR
;
A
#
# COMPACT_ATOMS: atom_id res chain seq x y z
N MET A 1 -7.18 11.58 92.27
CA MET A 1 -6.84 10.48 93.18
C MET A 1 -5.54 10.83 93.86
N LEU A 2 -5.48 10.60 95.17
CA LEU A 2 -4.47 11.02 96.13
C LEU A 2 -3.02 10.87 95.63
N PHE A 3 -2.24 11.95 95.67
CA PHE A 3 -0.79 11.91 95.48
C PHE A 3 -0.15 11.29 96.71
N GLN A 4 0.13 9.98 96.68
CA GLN A 4 1.06 9.36 97.62
C GLN A 4 2.47 9.80 97.26
N ILE A 5 2.99 10.78 98.00
CA ILE A 5 4.40 11.14 97.95
C ILE A 5 5.17 10.04 98.69
N THR A 6 5.93 9.24 97.94
CA THR A 6 6.80 8.20 98.50
C THR A 6 7.99 8.85 99.21
N TYR A 7 7.93 8.92 100.54
CA TYR A 7 9.06 9.39 101.35
C TYR A 7 10.10 8.27 101.50
N GLN A 8 11.21 8.36 100.77
CA GLN A 8 12.37 7.49 101.00
C GLN A 8 13.20 8.02 102.19
N PRO A 9 13.40 7.23 103.26
CA PRO A 9 14.05 7.69 104.49
C PRO A 9 15.58 7.88 104.36
N ASN A 10 16.17 7.44 103.25
CA ASN A 10 17.63 7.47 103.03
C ASN A 10 18.02 8.72 102.22
N LYS A 11 18.46 9.80 102.90
CA LYS A 11 18.71 11.13 102.30
C LYS A 11 19.76 11.17 101.16
N ARG A 12 20.51 10.08 100.92
CA ARG A 12 21.52 9.97 99.83
C ARG A 12 20.98 9.41 98.51
N GLN A 13 19.75 8.90 98.47
CA GLN A 13 19.12 8.33 97.24
C GLN A 13 17.82 9.04 96.86
N ALA A 14 17.63 10.28 97.32
CA ALA A 14 16.50 11.10 96.90
C ALA A 14 16.73 11.65 95.49
N PHE A 15 16.16 11.00 94.48
CA PHE A 15 16.18 11.49 93.10
C PHE A 15 15.11 12.57 92.90
N PRO A 16 15.41 13.69 92.22
CA PRO A 16 14.43 14.71 91.90
C PRO A 16 13.30 14.09 91.07
N THR A 17 12.07 14.12 91.60
CA THR A 17 10.89 13.57 90.91
C THR A 17 10.03 14.71 90.40
N VAL A 18 9.58 14.64 89.15
CA VAL A 18 8.81 15.70 88.50
C VAL A 18 7.38 15.25 88.26
N THR A 19 6.40 16.08 88.63
CA THR A 19 4.98 15.80 88.39
C THR A 19 4.60 16.02 86.93
N VAL A 20 3.48 15.45 86.51
CA VAL A 20 2.92 15.63 85.14
C VAL A 20 2.66 17.11 84.80
N GLU A 21 2.54 17.96 85.83
CA GLU A 21 2.34 19.41 85.67
C GLU A 21 3.63 20.23 85.62
N GLY A 22 4.79 19.60 85.90
CA GLY A 22 6.12 20.20 85.72
C GLY A 22 6.84 20.62 87.01
N ASP A 23 6.28 20.34 88.18
CA ASP A 23 6.91 20.71 89.46
C ASP A 23 7.92 19.66 89.91
N VAL A 24 9.12 20.12 90.29
CA VAL A 24 10.25 19.28 90.72
C VAL A 24 10.30 19.20 92.24
N PHE A 25 10.15 18.01 92.81
CA PHE A 25 10.30 17.78 94.25
C PHE A 25 11.69 17.20 94.56
N GLN A 26 12.43 17.89 95.43
CA GLN A 26 13.68 17.41 96.05
C GLN A 26 13.49 17.33 97.56
N THR A 27 13.76 16.17 98.18
CA THR A 27 13.50 15.93 99.62
C THR A 27 14.54 16.55 100.55
N GLY A 28 15.35 17.50 100.07
CA GLY A 28 16.49 18.11 100.74
C GLY A 28 16.29 19.58 101.14
N GLY A 29 15.10 19.96 101.63
CA GLY A 29 14.91 21.18 102.43
C GLY A 29 15.11 22.54 101.73
N VAL A 30 15.21 22.61 100.40
CA VAL A 30 15.17 23.87 99.65
C VAL A 30 13.88 23.89 98.82
N MET A 31 12.87 24.65 99.26
CA MET A 31 11.70 24.94 98.42
C MET A 31 12.06 26.04 97.42
N ALA A 32 12.67 25.66 96.30
CA ALA A 32 12.84 26.56 95.17
C ALA A 32 11.56 26.57 94.32
N GLY A 33 10.62 27.44 94.69
CA GLY A 33 9.41 27.76 93.91
C GLY A 33 9.74 28.62 92.68
N GLY A 34 10.43 28.02 91.71
CA GLY A 34 10.72 28.62 90.41
C GLY A 34 10.27 27.68 89.30
N GLY A 35 9.00 27.83 88.88
CA GLY A 35 8.40 27.02 87.83
C GLY A 35 9.17 27.12 86.52
N SER A 36 9.85 26.04 86.14
CA SER A 36 10.52 25.94 84.84
C SER A 36 9.48 25.72 83.75
N GLY A 37 8.89 26.80 83.24
CA GLY A 37 7.92 26.75 82.14
C GLY A 37 8.44 26.01 80.90
N HIS A 38 9.76 25.99 80.69
CA HIS A 38 10.41 25.27 79.59
C HIS A 38 10.33 23.74 79.69
N VAL A 39 10.30 23.15 80.89
CA VAL A 39 10.24 21.68 81.03
C VAL A 39 8.87 21.16 80.61
N LYS A 40 7.78 21.88 80.95
CA LYS A 40 6.42 21.53 80.55
C LYS A 40 6.23 21.60 79.03
N GLU A 41 6.75 22.67 78.41
CA GLU A 41 6.67 22.88 76.96
C GLU A 41 7.52 21.84 76.19
N THR A 42 8.71 21.51 76.71
CA THR A 42 9.59 20.48 76.12
C THR A 42 8.99 19.07 76.24
N LEU A 43 8.34 18.74 77.36
CA LEU A 43 7.68 17.44 77.54
C LEU A 43 6.42 17.30 76.66
N LEU A 44 5.66 18.38 76.50
CA LEU A 44 4.52 18.42 75.56
C LEU A 44 5.01 18.28 74.11
N LEU A 45 6.10 18.96 73.74
CA LEU A 45 6.74 18.85 72.43
C LEU A 45 7.22 17.41 72.19
N TRP A 46 7.87 16.77 73.16
CA TRP A 46 8.29 15.38 73.07
C TRP A 46 7.10 14.41 72.96
N LYS A 47 6.02 14.63 73.71
CA LYS A 47 4.80 13.82 73.62
C LYS A 47 4.15 13.94 72.24
N ASN A 48 4.08 15.15 71.68
CA ASN A 48 3.58 15.40 70.33
C ASN A 48 4.50 14.78 69.28
N PHE A 49 5.83 14.93 69.42
CA PHE A 49 6.82 14.30 68.55
C PHE A 49 6.69 12.77 68.57
N LYS A 50 6.55 12.16 69.76
CA LYS A 50 6.37 10.72 69.90
C LYS A 50 5.06 10.25 69.27
N ARG A 51 3.97 10.98 69.44
CA ARG A 51 2.68 10.69 68.79
C ARG A 51 2.77 10.79 67.27
N CYS A 52 3.38 11.85 66.75
CA CYS A 52 3.59 12.03 65.31
C CYS A 52 4.52 10.97 64.73
N SER A 53 5.57 10.58 65.46
CA SER A 53 6.50 9.51 65.06
C SER A 53 5.81 8.15 65.02
N GLN A 54 5.00 7.81 66.03
CA GLN A 54 4.19 6.58 66.02
C GLN A 54 3.19 6.56 64.85
N MET A 55 2.52 7.70 64.60
CA MET A 55 1.59 7.83 63.48
C MET A 55 2.31 7.73 62.12
N SER A 56 3.54 8.27 62.00
CA SER A 56 4.38 8.12 60.80
C SER A 56 4.75 6.66 60.57
N GLN A 57 5.15 5.94 61.61
CA GLN A 57 5.48 4.51 61.52
C GLN A 57 4.26 3.68 61.10
N GLU A 58 3.09 3.95 61.68
CA GLU A 58 1.85 3.26 61.30
C GLU A 58 1.46 3.55 59.84
N LEU A 59 1.63 4.79 59.37
CA LEU A 59 1.39 5.16 57.97
C LEU A 59 2.39 4.51 57.01
N GLU A 60 3.67 4.40 57.39
CA GLU A 60 4.69 3.70 56.61
C GLU A 60 4.40 2.19 56.52
N GLU A 61 3.95 1.56 57.61
CA GLU A 61 3.55 0.15 57.60
C GLU A 61 2.32 -0.09 56.72
N ARG A 62 1.33 0.80 56.78
CA ARG A 62 0.15 0.75 55.91
C ARG A 62 0.53 0.97 54.44
N ALA A 63 1.44 1.89 54.14
CA ALA A 63 1.95 2.11 52.78
C ALA A 63 2.65 0.85 52.25
N ARG A 64 3.51 0.21 53.05
CA ARG A 64 4.16 -1.07 52.69
C ARG A 64 3.16 -2.20 52.45
N GLN A 65 2.10 -2.27 53.26
CA GLN A 65 1.03 -3.25 53.05
C GLN A 65 0.31 -3.00 51.73
N ILE A 66 0.00 -1.74 51.40
CA ILE A 66 -0.63 -1.37 50.12
C ILE A 66 0.29 -1.73 48.95
N ASP A 67 1.59 -1.41 49.03
CA ASP A 67 2.57 -1.74 47.99
C ASP A 67 2.68 -3.26 47.78
N PHE A 68 2.65 -4.04 48.87
CA PHE A 68 2.64 -5.51 48.79
C PHE A 68 1.42 -6.05 48.03
N TYR A 69 0.24 -5.43 48.19
CA TYR A 69 -0.95 -5.81 47.44
C TYR A 69 -0.97 -5.27 46.00
N LEU A 70 -0.32 -4.13 45.74
CA LEU A 70 -0.22 -3.54 44.39
C LEU A 70 0.73 -4.32 43.48
N GLN A 71 1.84 -4.85 44.01
CA GLN A 71 2.86 -5.52 43.20
C GLN A 71 2.32 -6.72 42.38
N PRO A 72 1.49 -7.64 42.93
CA PRO A 72 0.83 -8.67 42.13
C PRO A 72 -0.16 -8.10 41.11
N MET A 73 -0.89 -7.04 41.46
CA MET A 73 -1.82 -6.39 40.54
C MET A 73 -1.09 -5.77 39.34
N GLU A 74 0.04 -5.09 39.55
CA GLU A 74 0.86 -4.56 38.46
C GLU A 74 1.39 -5.66 37.55
N GLN A 75 1.84 -6.79 38.11
CA GLN A 75 2.25 -7.95 37.33
C GLN A 75 1.10 -8.52 36.49
N THR A 76 -0.12 -8.57 37.04
CA THR A 76 -1.30 -9.00 36.26
C THR A 76 -1.65 -8.03 35.14
N VAL A 77 -1.50 -6.72 35.36
CA VAL A 77 -1.70 -5.70 34.32
C VAL A 77 -0.65 -5.86 33.21
N GLN A 78 0.63 -6.06 33.55
CA GLN A 78 1.70 -6.30 32.58
C GLN A 78 1.47 -7.59 31.76
N ARG A 79 1.04 -8.68 32.41
CA ARG A 79 0.66 -9.92 31.70
C ARG A 79 -0.53 -9.68 30.78
N ARG A 80 -1.54 -8.95 31.24
CA ARG A 80 -2.72 -8.60 30.42
C ARG A 80 -2.32 -7.78 29.20
N THR A 81 -1.45 -6.79 29.34
CA THR A 81 -1.00 -5.97 28.19
C THR A 81 -0.19 -6.79 27.19
N GLN A 82 0.67 -7.69 27.66
CA GLN A 82 1.41 -8.63 26.81
C GLN A 82 0.46 -9.55 26.03
N VAL A 83 -0.45 -10.24 26.72
CA VAL A 83 -1.44 -11.14 26.08
C VAL A 83 -2.34 -10.38 25.12
N THR A 84 -2.73 -9.14 25.44
CA THR A 84 -3.54 -8.30 24.52
C THR A 84 -2.77 -7.96 23.25
N ARG A 85 -1.45 -7.73 23.34
CA ARG A 85 -0.59 -7.48 22.18
C ARG A 85 -0.46 -8.73 21.31
N GLU A 86 -0.20 -9.88 21.92
CA GLU A 86 -0.11 -11.17 21.22
C GLU A 86 -1.43 -11.52 20.53
N LEU A 87 -2.57 -11.31 21.20
CA LEU A 87 -3.90 -11.51 20.62
C LEU A 87 -4.12 -10.64 19.38
N ARG A 88 -3.74 -9.36 19.44
CA ARG A 88 -3.85 -8.45 18.28
C ARG A 88 -3.00 -8.90 17.10
N LEU A 89 -1.79 -9.39 17.35
CA LEU A 89 -0.91 -9.92 16.30
C LEU A 89 -1.55 -11.17 15.66
N ALA A 90 -1.98 -12.14 16.48
CA ALA A 90 -2.62 -13.36 16.00
C ALA A 90 -3.93 -13.08 15.23
N GLN A 91 -4.73 -12.09 15.66
CA GLN A 91 -5.93 -11.65 14.94
C GLN A 91 -5.60 -11.07 13.57
N ASN A 92 -4.56 -10.24 13.47
CA ASN A 92 -4.13 -9.66 12.21
C ASN A 92 -3.55 -10.73 11.27
N GLU A 93 -2.78 -11.69 11.80
CA GLU A 93 -2.27 -12.83 11.05
C GLU A 93 -3.41 -13.70 10.50
N LEU A 94 -4.40 -14.02 11.34
CA LEU A 94 -5.59 -14.76 10.92
C LEU A 94 -6.34 -14.01 9.82
N HIS A 95 -6.57 -12.71 10.00
CA HIS A 95 -7.25 -11.88 9.00
C HIS A 95 -6.50 -11.86 7.66
N ASN A 96 -5.17 -11.75 7.69
CA ASN A 96 -4.36 -11.79 6.48
C ASN A 96 -4.44 -13.16 5.81
N ILE A 97 -4.40 -14.25 6.57
CA ILE A 97 -4.56 -15.61 6.04
C ILE A 97 -5.95 -15.79 5.43
N GLU A 98 -7.00 -15.32 6.09
CA GLU A 98 -8.38 -15.36 5.57
C GLU A 98 -8.52 -14.58 4.25
N GLN A 99 -7.94 -13.37 4.16
CA GLN A 99 -7.93 -12.59 2.93
C GLN A 99 -7.12 -13.27 1.82
N LEU A 100 -5.95 -13.84 2.15
CA LEU A 100 -5.14 -14.61 1.22
C LEU A 100 -5.88 -15.86 0.75
N MET A 101 -6.56 -16.57 1.64
CA MET A 101 -7.37 -17.73 1.28
C MET A 101 -8.53 -17.32 0.38
N ALA A 102 -9.25 -16.24 0.70
CA ALA A 102 -10.34 -15.71 -0.12
C ALA A 102 -9.88 -15.28 -1.53
N THR A 103 -8.68 -14.70 -1.64
CA THR A 103 -8.10 -14.27 -2.93
C THR A 103 -7.33 -15.38 -3.65
N SER A 104 -6.99 -16.46 -2.95
CA SER A 104 -6.31 -17.62 -3.54
C SER A 104 -7.23 -18.42 -4.45
N SER A 105 -6.61 -19.22 -5.32
CA SER A 105 -7.31 -20.21 -6.13
C SER A 105 -8.19 -21.14 -5.26
N ALA A 106 -7.73 -21.54 -4.08
CA ALA A 106 -8.50 -22.43 -3.20
C ALA A 106 -9.78 -21.77 -2.65
N GLY A 107 -9.76 -20.48 -2.30
CA GLY A 107 -10.96 -19.76 -1.84
C GLY A 107 -11.96 -19.51 -2.96
N SER A 108 -11.48 -19.23 -4.16
CA SER A 108 -12.33 -19.12 -5.35
C SER A 108 -12.98 -20.46 -5.71
N GLU A 109 -12.23 -21.56 -5.64
CA GLU A 109 -12.78 -22.91 -5.84
C GLU A 109 -13.73 -23.31 -4.71
N MET A 110 -13.49 -22.91 -3.46
CA MET A 110 -14.40 -23.16 -2.34
C MET A 110 -15.71 -22.37 -2.47
N ALA A 111 -15.65 -21.10 -2.88
CA ALA A 111 -16.84 -20.30 -3.18
C ALA A 111 -17.65 -20.91 -4.34
N ARG A 112 -16.95 -21.40 -5.37
CA ARG A 112 -17.56 -22.12 -6.49
C ARG A 112 -18.19 -23.44 -6.05
N ALA A 113 -17.54 -24.18 -5.15
CA ALA A 113 -18.06 -25.42 -4.59
C ALA A 113 -19.34 -25.17 -3.77
N GLN A 114 -19.35 -24.15 -2.92
CA GLN A 114 -20.55 -23.73 -2.17
C GLN A 114 -21.70 -23.34 -3.11
N GLN A 115 -21.41 -22.56 -4.16
CA GLN A 115 -22.41 -22.19 -5.15
C GLN A 115 -22.95 -23.41 -5.92
N LEU A 116 -22.10 -24.40 -6.21
CA LEU A 116 -22.51 -25.66 -6.84
C LEU A 116 -23.36 -26.52 -5.90
N GLU A 117 -23.04 -26.57 -4.61
CA GLU A 117 -23.85 -27.28 -3.61
C GLU A 117 -25.23 -26.63 -3.42
N GLU A 118 -25.30 -25.30 -3.39
CA GLU A 118 -26.56 -24.57 -3.30
C GLU A 118 -27.42 -24.82 -4.55
N ARG A 119 -26.83 -24.74 -5.74
CA ARG A 119 -27.51 -25.10 -7.01
C ARG A 119 -27.95 -26.56 -7.03
N ARG A 120 -27.16 -27.49 -6.47
CA ARG A 120 -27.52 -28.91 -6.34
C ARG A 120 -28.73 -29.05 -5.43
N ARG A 121 -28.75 -28.35 -4.29
CA ARG A 121 -29.87 -28.35 -3.32
C ARG A 121 -31.15 -27.79 -3.94
N ASP A 122 -31.06 -26.75 -4.75
CA ASP A 122 -32.22 -26.20 -5.45
C ASP A 122 -32.73 -27.15 -6.55
N CYS A 123 -31.81 -27.81 -7.27
CA CYS A 123 -32.20 -28.83 -8.25
C CYS A 123 -32.85 -30.06 -7.59
N THR A 124 -32.38 -30.50 -6.42
CA THR A 124 -33.01 -31.63 -5.71
C THR A 124 -34.41 -31.26 -5.22
N LYS A 125 -34.60 -30.06 -4.67
CA LYS A 125 -35.94 -29.58 -4.28
C LYS A 125 -36.89 -29.53 -5.47
N ARG A 126 -36.46 -28.95 -6.60
CA ARG A 126 -37.27 -28.91 -7.83
C ARG A 126 -37.60 -30.32 -8.35
N LYS A 127 -36.66 -31.27 -8.23
CA LYS A 127 -36.90 -32.66 -8.62
C LYS A 127 -37.95 -33.31 -7.72
N GLU A 128 -37.88 -33.09 -6.41
CA GLU A 128 -38.88 -33.58 -5.44
C GLU A 128 -40.25 -32.97 -5.70
N GLU A 129 -40.33 -31.66 -5.96
CA GLU A 129 -41.58 -30.98 -6.33
C GLU A 129 -42.19 -31.56 -7.61
N VAL A 130 -41.37 -31.80 -8.65
CA VAL A 130 -41.83 -32.39 -9.91
C VAL A 130 -42.26 -33.84 -9.74
N GLU A 131 -41.54 -34.66 -8.96
CA GLU A 131 -41.96 -36.04 -8.67
C GLU A 131 -43.25 -36.08 -7.82
N ALA A 132 -43.42 -35.16 -6.88
CA ALA A 132 -44.66 -35.03 -6.11
C ALA A 132 -45.84 -34.65 -7.01
N GLU A 133 -45.65 -33.70 -7.93
CA GLU A 133 -46.69 -33.29 -8.87
C GLU A 133 -47.02 -34.39 -9.89
N LYS A 134 -46.00 -35.08 -10.41
CA LYS A 134 -46.16 -36.28 -11.24
C LYS A 134 -46.94 -37.37 -10.51
N GLY A 135 -46.69 -37.57 -9.22
CA GLY A 135 -47.44 -38.53 -8.40
C GLY A 135 -48.93 -38.19 -8.30
N LYS A 136 -49.28 -36.90 -8.14
CA LYS A 136 -50.69 -36.46 -8.14
C LYS A 136 -51.34 -36.69 -9.49
N VAL A 137 -50.67 -36.29 -10.58
CA VAL A 137 -51.20 -36.47 -11.94
C VAL A 137 -51.39 -37.95 -12.26
N LEU A 138 -50.48 -38.83 -11.85
CA LEU A 138 -50.64 -40.27 -12.03
C LEU A 138 -51.84 -40.82 -11.24
N ALA A 139 -52.07 -40.33 -10.01
CA ALA A 139 -53.24 -40.72 -9.23
C ALA A 139 -54.55 -40.23 -9.87
N GLU A 140 -54.58 -39.00 -10.41
CA GLU A 140 -55.72 -38.47 -11.16
C GLU A 140 -55.98 -39.28 -12.44
N VAL A 141 -54.94 -39.65 -13.18
CA VAL A 141 -55.06 -40.51 -14.36
C VAL A 141 -55.64 -41.87 -13.99
N GLN A 142 -55.15 -42.50 -12.92
CA GLN A 142 -55.70 -43.78 -12.44
C GLN A 142 -57.16 -43.69 -12.01
N GLN A 143 -57.56 -42.59 -11.36
CA GLN A 143 -58.96 -42.34 -11.02
C GLN A 143 -59.82 -42.19 -12.28
N LEU A 144 -59.38 -41.39 -13.25
CA LEU A 144 -60.09 -41.21 -14.52
C LEU A 144 -60.18 -42.50 -15.32
N GLU A 145 -59.14 -43.33 -15.33
CA GLU A 145 -59.17 -44.66 -15.97
C GLU A 145 -60.17 -45.59 -15.28
N ALA A 146 -60.26 -45.57 -13.94
CA ALA A 146 -61.25 -46.33 -13.19
C ALA A 146 -62.67 -45.83 -13.47
N ASP A 147 -62.88 -44.51 -13.51
CA ASP A 147 -64.16 -43.88 -13.84
C ASP A 147 -64.60 -44.23 -15.27
N VAL A 148 -63.68 -44.18 -16.24
CA VAL A 148 -63.96 -44.57 -17.63
C VAL A 148 -64.31 -46.06 -17.71
N TYR A 149 -63.57 -46.93 -17.03
CA TYR A 149 -63.86 -48.36 -16.98
C TYR A 149 -65.25 -48.63 -16.38
N GLU A 150 -65.58 -47.97 -15.27
CA GLU A 150 -66.89 -48.08 -14.62
C GLU A 150 -68.00 -47.56 -15.53
N LEU A 151 -67.79 -46.42 -16.19
CA LEU A 151 -68.75 -45.85 -17.14
C LEU A 151 -68.94 -46.77 -18.35
N GLU A 152 -67.90 -47.37 -18.90
CA GLU A 152 -68.00 -48.30 -20.03
C GLU A 152 -68.73 -49.58 -19.65
N HIS A 153 -68.44 -50.17 -18.49
CA HIS A 153 -69.04 -51.43 -18.03
C HIS A 153 -70.47 -51.23 -17.51
N ASN A 154 -70.76 -50.05 -16.97
CA ASN A 154 -72.11 -49.67 -16.58
C ASN A 154 -72.87 -49.02 -17.71
N ARG A 155 -72.27 -48.67 -18.85
CA ARG A 155 -72.95 -48.03 -19.99
C ARG A 155 -74.13 -48.84 -20.46
N ASP A 156 -73.94 -50.14 -20.69
CA ASP A 156 -75.01 -50.99 -21.23
C ASP A 156 -76.10 -51.27 -20.18
N LYS A 157 -75.73 -51.32 -18.89
CA LYS A 157 -76.68 -51.45 -17.76
C LYS A 157 -77.47 -50.15 -17.53
N LEU A 158 -76.80 -49.02 -17.59
CA LEU A 158 -77.37 -47.68 -17.44
C LEU A 158 -78.22 -47.33 -18.66
N GLU A 159 -77.80 -47.69 -19.87
CA GLU A 159 -78.59 -47.53 -21.08
C GLU A 159 -79.83 -48.45 -21.05
N ALA A 160 -79.71 -49.68 -20.53
CA ALA A 160 -80.85 -50.57 -20.34
C ALA A 160 -81.78 -50.08 -19.22
N SER A 161 -81.26 -49.54 -18.10
CA SER A 161 -82.06 -48.97 -17.02
C SER A 161 -82.75 -47.68 -17.48
N LEU A 162 -82.04 -46.80 -18.19
CA LEU A 162 -82.57 -45.58 -18.78
C LEU A 162 -83.57 -45.89 -19.89
N LYS A 163 -83.37 -46.92 -20.73
CA LYS A 163 -84.39 -47.35 -21.71
C LYS A 163 -85.64 -47.91 -21.03
N LYS A 164 -85.49 -48.67 -19.94
CA LYS A 164 -86.61 -49.15 -19.12
C LYS A 164 -87.33 -47.99 -18.43
N GLU A 165 -86.59 -47.05 -17.83
CA GLU A 165 -87.12 -45.83 -17.25
C GLU A 165 -87.80 -44.96 -18.29
N VAL A 166 -87.22 -44.74 -19.47
CA VAL A 166 -87.84 -43.99 -20.56
C VAL A 166 -89.10 -44.69 -21.06
N LYS A 167 -89.15 -46.02 -21.10
CA LYS A 167 -90.37 -46.76 -21.46
C LYS A 167 -91.45 -46.61 -20.39
N VAL A 168 -91.09 -46.72 -19.11
CA VAL A 168 -91.99 -46.49 -17.97
C VAL A 168 -92.44 -45.03 -17.93
N LEU A 169 -91.53 -44.09 -18.13
CA LEU A 169 -91.77 -42.65 -18.17
C LEU A 169 -92.60 -42.27 -19.39
N ARG A 170 -92.45 -42.89 -20.56
CA ARG A 170 -93.34 -42.67 -21.72
C ARG A 170 -94.75 -43.20 -21.48
N GLN A 171 -94.89 -44.36 -20.86
CA GLN A 171 -96.20 -44.87 -20.44
C GLN A 171 -96.82 -43.97 -19.37
N ARG A 172 -95.99 -43.48 -18.45
CA ARG A 172 -96.37 -42.54 -17.39
C ARG A 172 -96.66 -41.16 -17.95
N LEU A 173 -95.99 -40.71 -19.02
CA LEU A 173 -96.21 -39.46 -19.75
C LEU A 173 -97.53 -39.53 -20.50
N LYS A 174 -97.88 -40.67 -21.10
CA LYS A 174 -99.18 -40.89 -21.74
C LYS A 174 -100.34 -40.88 -20.72
N SER A 175 -100.11 -41.43 -19.52
CA SER A 175 -101.08 -41.33 -18.40
C SER A 175 -101.07 -39.95 -17.75
N LEU A 176 -99.93 -39.27 -17.70
CA LEU A 176 -99.79 -37.91 -17.18
C LEU A 176 -100.35 -36.89 -18.14
N GLU A 177 -100.28 -37.04 -19.46
CA GLU A 177 -100.89 -36.11 -20.43
C GLU A 177 -102.41 -36.07 -20.25
N ALA A 178 -103.04 -37.21 -19.95
CA ALA A 178 -104.44 -37.30 -19.54
C ALA A 178 -104.70 -36.65 -18.16
N SER A 179 -103.72 -36.70 -17.25
CA SER A 179 -103.78 -36.07 -15.91
C SER A 179 -103.32 -34.59 -15.89
N VAL A 180 -102.61 -34.12 -16.92
CA VAL A 180 -101.99 -32.79 -17.05
C VAL A 180 -102.99 -31.81 -17.64
N ASN A 181 -103.97 -32.26 -18.43
CA ASN A 181 -105.16 -31.47 -18.73
C ASN A 181 -106.00 -31.14 -17.49
N THR A 182 -105.88 -31.91 -16.41
CA THR A 182 -106.57 -31.65 -15.12
C THR A 182 -105.66 -30.96 -14.09
N LEU A 183 -104.33 -31.04 -14.24
CA LEU A 183 -103.35 -30.45 -13.33
C LEU A 183 -102.47 -29.39 -14.00
N GLN A 184 -103.04 -28.61 -14.91
CA GLN A 184 -102.46 -27.38 -15.46
C GLN A 184 -102.38 -26.23 -14.42
N LYS A 185 -102.41 -26.54 -13.13
CA LYS A 185 -102.19 -25.63 -12.01
C LYS A 185 -101.28 -26.33 -11.00
N LYS A 186 -99.95 -26.12 -11.05
CA LYS A 186 -99.12 -25.74 -9.87
C LYS A 186 -97.57 -25.86 -9.89
N ALA A 187 -96.82 -26.52 -10.81
CA ALA A 187 -95.38 -26.80 -10.46
C ALA A 187 -94.26 -26.96 -11.54
N LYS A 188 -94.24 -26.29 -12.70
CA LYS A 188 -93.17 -26.50 -13.73
C LYS A 188 -92.34 -25.29 -14.17
N VAL A 189 -92.56 -24.10 -13.61
CA VAL A 189 -91.81 -22.89 -13.99
C VAL A 189 -90.49 -22.75 -13.21
N GLU A 190 -90.35 -23.45 -12.08
CA GLU A 190 -89.26 -23.21 -11.12
C GLU A 190 -88.01 -24.04 -11.41
N ASP A 191 -88.15 -25.26 -11.93
CA ASP A 191 -87.00 -26.15 -12.22
C ASP A 191 -86.26 -25.74 -13.50
N VAL A 192 -86.97 -25.31 -14.55
CA VAL A 192 -86.35 -24.79 -15.79
C VAL A 192 -85.62 -23.46 -15.53
N ARG A 193 -86.06 -22.66 -14.56
CA ARG A 193 -85.35 -21.44 -14.15
C ARG A 193 -84.02 -21.75 -13.47
N LYS A 194 -83.97 -22.78 -12.62
CA LYS A 194 -82.73 -23.20 -11.93
C LYS A 194 -81.68 -23.74 -12.90
N GLU A 195 -82.08 -24.49 -13.92
CA GLU A 195 -81.14 -24.99 -14.95
C GLU A 195 -80.55 -23.85 -15.79
N ILE A 196 -81.36 -22.86 -16.17
CA ILE A 196 -80.88 -21.66 -16.89
C ILE A 196 -79.92 -20.85 -16.01
N GLU A 197 -80.22 -20.70 -14.72
CA GLU A 197 -79.37 -19.99 -13.76
C GLU A 197 -78.02 -20.68 -13.55
N LEU A 198 -78.00 -22.03 -13.56
CA LEU A 198 -76.79 -22.83 -13.43
C LEU A 198 -75.89 -22.70 -14.66
N CYS A 199 -76.45 -22.81 -15.88
CA CYS A 199 -75.71 -22.58 -17.12
C CYS A 199 -75.16 -21.15 -17.23
N LEU A 200 -75.93 -20.14 -16.81
CA LEU A 200 -75.45 -18.74 -16.79
C LEU A 200 -74.31 -18.54 -15.79
N SER A 201 -74.36 -19.20 -14.64
CA SER A 201 -73.29 -19.19 -13.64
C SER A 201 -72.00 -19.84 -14.18
N GLU A 202 -72.10 -20.98 -14.85
CA GLU A 202 -70.96 -21.67 -15.47
C GLU A 202 -70.34 -20.86 -16.63
N ALA A 203 -71.17 -20.22 -17.45
CA ALA A 203 -70.73 -19.30 -18.49
C ALA A 203 -69.98 -18.10 -17.89
N ALA A 204 -70.53 -17.48 -16.84
CA ALA A 204 -69.89 -16.36 -16.14
C ALA A 204 -68.55 -16.74 -15.49
N GLN A 205 -68.43 -17.95 -14.94
CA GLN A 205 -67.16 -18.46 -14.41
C GLN A 205 -66.12 -18.70 -15.51
N SER A 206 -66.55 -19.19 -16.68
CA SER A 206 -65.69 -19.41 -17.83
C SER A 206 -65.19 -18.09 -18.43
N ASP A 207 -66.04 -17.08 -18.53
CA ASP A 207 -65.66 -15.72 -18.95
C ASP A 207 -64.66 -15.08 -17.99
N LYS A 208 -64.82 -15.29 -16.67
CA LYS A 208 -63.86 -14.81 -15.67
C LYS A 208 -62.49 -15.46 -15.84
N LYS A 209 -62.44 -16.79 -16.05
CA LYS A 209 -61.20 -17.53 -16.33
C LYS A 209 -60.55 -17.07 -17.63
N LEU A 210 -61.33 -16.82 -18.69
CA LEU A 210 -60.82 -16.27 -19.95
C LEU A 210 -60.22 -14.87 -19.77
N GLY A 211 -60.85 -14.00 -18.97
CA GLY A 211 -60.31 -12.69 -18.62
C GLY A 211 -58.96 -12.77 -17.90
N GLU A 212 -58.84 -13.67 -16.92
CA GLU A 212 -57.58 -13.91 -16.20
C GLU A 212 -56.46 -14.45 -17.09
N LEU A 213 -56.77 -15.43 -17.94
CA LEU A 213 -55.82 -16.00 -18.91
C LEU A 213 -55.37 -14.96 -19.93
N THR A 214 -56.29 -14.13 -20.44
CA THR A 214 -55.97 -13.02 -21.34
C THR A 214 -55.08 -11.97 -20.66
N GLY A 215 -55.32 -11.69 -19.38
CA GLY A 215 -54.48 -10.81 -18.57
C GLY A 215 -53.06 -11.37 -18.38
N LYS A 216 -52.93 -12.67 -18.09
CA LYS A 216 -51.63 -13.36 -17.99
C LYS A 216 -50.88 -13.34 -19.32
N LEU A 217 -51.57 -13.57 -20.44
CA LEU A 217 -51.00 -13.55 -21.78
C LEU A 217 -50.45 -12.15 -22.12
N LYS A 218 -51.20 -11.08 -21.83
CA LYS A 218 -50.70 -9.70 -22.02
C LYS A 218 -49.46 -9.38 -21.17
N LYS A 219 -49.37 -9.88 -19.93
CA LYS A 219 -48.18 -9.70 -19.07
C LYS A 219 -46.97 -10.47 -19.62
N LEU A 220 -47.17 -11.71 -20.05
CA LEU A 220 -46.12 -12.52 -20.68
C LEU A 220 -45.63 -11.89 -21.99
N GLN A 221 -46.54 -11.32 -22.80
CA GLN A 221 -46.20 -10.58 -24.01
C GLN A 221 -45.27 -9.40 -23.71
N LYS A 222 -45.63 -8.55 -22.72
CA LYS A 222 -44.79 -7.42 -22.30
C LYS A 222 -43.41 -7.86 -21.79
N ASN A 223 -43.35 -8.96 -21.03
CA ASN A 223 -42.08 -9.51 -20.55
C ASN A 223 -41.22 -10.03 -21.70
N LYS A 224 -41.83 -10.70 -22.69
CA LYS A 224 -41.13 -11.14 -23.91
C LYS A 224 -40.51 -9.95 -24.66
N ASP A 225 -41.27 -8.87 -24.85
CA ASP A 225 -40.78 -7.67 -25.55
C ASP A 225 -39.65 -6.99 -24.77
N HIS A 226 -39.73 -6.95 -23.44
CA HIS A 226 -38.66 -6.44 -22.58
C HIS A 226 -37.38 -7.30 -22.66
N LEU A 227 -37.53 -8.63 -22.65
CA LEU A 227 -36.41 -9.57 -22.80
C LEU A 227 -35.76 -9.47 -24.19
N LEU A 228 -36.55 -9.25 -25.25
CA LEU A 228 -36.01 -9.02 -26.60
C LEU A 228 -35.23 -7.70 -26.69
N LEU A 229 -35.70 -6.64 -26.05
CA LEU A 229 -35.00 -5.36 -26.02
C LEU A 229 -33.67 -5.44 -25.26
N THR A 230 -33.66 -6.13 -24.12
CA THR A 230 -32.44 -6.36 -23.33
C THR A 230 -31.44 -7.24 -24.07
N LEU A 231 -31.91 -8.29 -24.76
CA LEU A 231 -31.06 -9.11 -25.63
C LEU A 231 -30.39 -8.28 -26.74
N LYS A 232 -31.14 -7.39 -27.42
CA LYS A 232 -30.57 -6.47 -28.41
C LYS A 232 -29.51 -5.54 -27.81
N LYS A 233 -29.74 -4.99 -26.62
CA LYS A 233 -28.75 -4.15 -25.91
C LYS A 233 -27.47 -4.92 -25.60
N HIS A 234 -27.58 -6.15 -25.09
CA HIS A 234 -26.43 -7.00 -24.81
C HIS A 234 -25.68 -7.38 -26.10
N GLN A 235 -26.38 -7.62 -27.21
CA GLN A 235 -25.75 -7.89 -28.50
C GLN A 235 -24.92 -6.70 -29.00
N HIS A 236 -25.44 -5.47 -28.89
CA HIS A 236 -24.69 -4.27 -29.24
C HIS A 236 -23.45 -4.09 -28.36
N LEU A 237 -23.59 -4.28 -27.06
CA LEU A 237 -22.46 -4.23 -26.13
C LEU A 237 -21.40 -5.29 -26.46
N MET A 238 -21.80 -6.51 -26.81
CA MET A 238 -20.86 -7.56 -27.23
C MET A 238 -20.10 -7.16 -28.48
N ASN A 239 -20.79 -6.66 -29.51
CA ASN A 239 -20.15 -6.22 -30.74
C ASN A 239 -19.17 -5.05 -30.50
N ASP A 240 -19.51 -4.10 -29.62
CA ASP A 240 -18.61 -3.00 -29.26
C ASP A 240 -17.39 -3.50 -28.47
N ARG A 241 -17.58 -4.46 -27.56
CA ARG A 241 -16.46 -5.10 -26.83
C ARG A 241 -15.55 -5.88 -27.77
N GLU A 242 -16.10 -6.61 -28.75
CA GLU A 242 -15.33 -7.32 -29.77
C GLU A 242 -14.48 -6.36 -30.61
N LYS A 243 -15.06 -5.24 -31.07
CA LYS A 243 -14.30 -4.20 -31.78
C LYS A 243 -13.16 -3.64 -30.93
N ASN A 244 -13.43 -3.32 -29.67
CA ASN A 244 -12.41 -2.79 -28.75
C ASN A 244 -11.30 -3.80 -28.46
N ILE A 245 -11.64 -5.09 -28.30
CA ILE A 245 -10.67 -6.17 -28.15
C ILE A 245 -9.82 -6.29 -29.43
N GLY A 246 -10.44 -6.21 -30.61
CA GLY A 246 -9.73 -6.21 -31.89
C GLY A 246 -8.74 -5.06 -32.01
N ALA A 247 -9.16 -3.84 -31.68
CA ALA A 247 -8.29 -2.66 -31.67
C ALA A 247 -7.14 -2.80 -30.67
N ALA A 248 -7.42 -3.23 -29.44
CA ALA A 248 -6.39 -3.44 -28.42
C ALA A 248 -5.38 -4.54 -28.82
N ARG A 249 -5.82 -5.60 -29.51
CA ARG A 249 -4.92 -6.62 -30.07
C ARG A 249 -4.00 -6.04 -31.15
N GLN A 250 -4.55 -5.26 -32.07
CA GLN A 250 -3.75 -4.60 -33.11
C GLN A 250 -2.72 -3.63 -32.51
N GLU A 251 -3.11 -2.88 -31.48
CA GLU A 251 -2.19 -1.99 -30.76
C GLU A 251 -1.12 -2.75 -29.98
N MET A 252 -1.48 -3.87 -29.34
CA MET A 252 -0.52 -4.77 -28.69
C MET A 252 0.49 -5.34 -29.69
N GLU A 253 0.04 -5.83 -30.85
CA GLU A 253 0.93 -6.32 -31.90
C GLU A 253 1.83 -5.22 -32.46
N ALA A 254 1.30 -4.01 -32.64
CA ALA A 254 2.08 -2.86 -33.09
C ALA A 254 3.16 -2.49 -32.05
N LEU A 255 2.82 -2.49 -30.76
CA LEU A 255 3.75 -2.24 -29.66
C LEU A 255 4.81 -3.33 -29.52
N GLN A 256 4.44 -4.59 -29.73
CA GLN A 256 5.40 -5.72 -29.76
C GLN A 256 6.39 -5.56 -30.91
N ARG A 257 5.92 -5.27 -32.13
CA ARG A 257 6.79 -5.01 -33.30
C ARG A 257 7.68 -3.77 -33.13
N ALA A 258 7.16 -2.73 -32.49
CA ALA A 258 7.95 -1.52 -32.22
C ALA A 258 9.02 -1.74 -31.14
N ASN A 259 8.84 -2.77 -30.31
CA ASN A 259 9.71 -3.08 -29.18
C ASN A 259 10.19 -4.53 -29.26
N ASP A 260 10.81 -4.92 -30.38
CA ASP A 260 11.32 -6.28 -30.60
C ASP A 260 12.28 -6.77 -29.49
N TRP A 261 12.98 -5.84 -28.83
CA TRP A 261 13.84 -6.13 -27.67
C TRP A 261 13.08 -6.76 -26.50
N LEU A 262 11.77 -6.51 -26.37
CA LEU A 262 10.94 -7.12 -25.33
C LEU A 262 10.98 -8.64 -25.42
N HIS A 263 10.99 -9.24 -26.61
CA HIS A 263 11.05 -10.71 -26.76
C HIS A 263 12.39 -11.30 -26.34
N ALA A 264 13.48 -10.55 -26.49
CA ALA A 264 14.81 -10.97 -26.04
C ALA A 264 14.95 -10.90 -24.51
N GLU A 265 14.32 -9.90 -23.89
CA GLU A 265 14.37 -9.65 -22.44
C GLU A 265 13.20 -10.25 -21.66
N GLU A 266 12.14 -10.75 -22.31
CA GLU A 266 10.92 -11.31 -21.71
C GLU A 266 11.22 -12.40 -20.68
N ARG A 267 12.24 -13.23 -20.96
CA ARG A 267 12.66 -14.29 -20.03
C ARG A 267 13.16 -13.76 -18.69
N LYS A 268 13.64 -12.51 -18.63
CA LYS A 268 14.19 -11.86 -17.43
C LYS A 268 13.13 -11.09 -16.63
N PHE A 269 11.90 -11.00 -17.14
CA PHE A 269 10.79 -10.30 -16.49
C PHE A 269 10.30 -11.09 -15.27
N ASN A 270 10.02 -10.39 -14.16
CA ASN A 270 9.57 -10.96 -12.89
C ASN A 270 10.51 -12.01 -12.28
N GLN A 271 11.78 -12.05 -12.68
CA GLN A 271 12.78 -12.86 -11.99
C GLN A 271 13.29 -12.12 -10.74
N PRO A 272 13.33 -12.75 -9.56
CA PRO A 272 13.81 -12.12 -8.33
C PRO A 272 15.30 -11.77 -8.47
N GLY A 273 15.64 -10.48 -8.28
CA GLY A 273 17.00 -9.95 -8.42
C GLY A 273 17.36 -9.46 -9.84
N SER A 274 16.45 -9.57 -10.81
CA SER A 274 16.58 -8.95 -12.13
C SER A 274 16.21 -7.47 -12.10
N ALA A 275 16.77 -6.67 -13.02
CA ALA A 275 16.35 -5.28 -13.23
C ALA A 275 14.87 -5.13 -13.64
N TYR A 276 14.21 -6.24 -13.98
CA TYR A 276 12.81 -6.33 -14.41
C TYR A 276 11.91 -7.07 -13.39
N ASP A 277 12.25 -7.06 -12.09
CA ASP A 277 11.39 -7.57 -11.02
C ASP A 277 10.23 -6.59 -10.71
N PHE A 278 9.10 -6.77 -11.40
CA PHE A 278 7.94 -5.87 -11.27
C PHE A 278 7.17 -6.03 -9.96
N ARG A 279 7.53 -7.00 -9.10
CA ARG A 279 6.94 -7.14 -7.75
C ARG A 279 7.57 -6.16 -6.75
N GLN A 280 8.84 -5.83 -6.95
CA GLN A 280 9.57 -4.89 -6.09
C GLN A 280 9.59 -3.47 -6.69
N LEU A 281 9.45 -3.34 -8.02
CA LEU A 281 9.46 -2.06 -8.71
C LEU A 281 8.04 -1.49 -8.81
N ARG A 282 7.65 -0.61 -7.87
CA ARG A 282 6.36 0.10 -7.98
C ARG A 282 6.43 1.15 -9.11
N PRO A 283 5.47 1.18 -10.05
CA PRO A 283 5.45 2.16 -11.13
C PRO A 283 5.50 3.61 -10.64
N GLU A 284 4.88 3.88 -9.49
CA GLU A 284 4.85 5.21 -8.88
C GLU A 284 6.23 5.64 -8.37
N THR A 285 6.99 4.75 -7.72
CA THR A 285 8.34 5.07 -7.24
C THR A 285 9.34 5.18 -8.40
N ALA A 286 9.18 4.37 -9.44
CA ALA A 286 9.93 4.51 -10.68
C ALA A 286 9.65 5.85 -11.38
N ARG A 287 8.38 6.28 -11.45
CA ARG A 287 7.99 7.60 -11.99
C ARG A 287 8.54 8.76 -11.16
N GLN A 288 8.46 8.68 -9.83
CA GLN A 288 9.04 9.70 -8.94
C GLN A 288 10.56 9.80 -9.10
N ARG A 289 11.24 8.65 -9.24
CA ARG A 289 12.70 8.62 -9.45
C ARG A 289 13.09 9.14 -10.83
N LEU A 290 12.32 8.83 -11.86
CA LEU A 290 12.47 9.41 -13.20
C LEU A 290 12.33 10.93 -13.15
N GLN A 291 11.27 11.42 -12.49
CA GLN A 291 11.02 12.85 -12.36
C GLN A 291 12.13 13.55 -11.57
N ALA A 292 12.60 12.97 -10.47
CA ALA A 292 13.72 13.49 -9.69
C ALA A 292 15.03 13.53 -10.52
N LEU A 293 15.33 12.46 -11.26
CA LEU A 293 16.48 12.40 -12.17
C LEU A 293 16.36 13.42 -13.31
N GLN A 294 15.15 13.65 -13.82
CA GLN A 294 14.92 14.59 -14.92
C GLN A 294 15.07 16.04 -14.44
N VAL A 295 14.60 16.35 -13.23
CA VAL A 295 14.89 17.63 -12.55
C VAL A 295 16.39 17.79 -12.32
N GLU A 296 17.08 16.74 -11.90
CA GLU A 296 18.51 16.78 -11.62
C GLU A 296 19.34 16.93 -12.90
N VAL A 297 18.95 16.27 -13.99
CA VAL A 297 19.53 16.47 -15.33
C VAL A 297 19.29 17.90 -15.79
N GLN A 298 18.10 18.47 -15.63
CA GLN A 298 17.84 19.87 -15.97
C GLN A 298 18.64 20.86 -15.10
N ARG A 299 18.83 20.56 -13.81
CA ARG A 299 19.68 21.35 -12.90
C ARG A 299 21.13 21.30 -13.35
N LEU A 300 21.65 20.10 -13.61
CA LEU A 300 23.01 19.87 -14.07
C LEU A 300 23.24 20.46 -15.47
N GLN A 301 22.26 20.41 -16.36
CA GLN A 301 22.33 21.06 -17.68
C GLN A 301 22.46 22.58 -17.59
N LYS A 302 21.94 23.21 -16.52
CA LYS A 302 22.13 24.64 -16.25
C LYS A 302 23.49 24.95 -15.59
N SER A 303 24.03 24.03 -14.80
CA SER A 303 25.30 24.25 -14.07
C SER A 303 26.54 23.75 -14.81
N VAL A 304 26.38 22.81 -15.74
CA VAL A 304 27.48 22.25 -16.54
C VAL A 304 27.47 22.92 -17.90
N ASN A 305 28.62 23.46 -18.28
CA ASN A 305 28.82 23.98 -19.63
C ASN A 305 28.80 22.81 -20.61
N SER A 306 27.73 22.67 -21.40
CA SER A 306 27.60 21.60 -22.40
C SER A 306 28.69 21.66 -23.48
N ALA A 307 29.31 22.83 -23.67
CA ALA A 307 30.45 23.03 -24.56
C ALA A 307 31.81 22.83 -23.87
N ALA A 308 31.86 22.32 -22.63
CA ALA A 308 33.12 22.06 -21.93
C ALA A 308 34.01 21.05 -22.68
N ALA A 309 33.41 20.02 -23.27
CA ALA A 309 34.15 19.02 -24.05
C ALA A 309 34.78 19.64 -25.32
N THR A 310 34.03 20.46 -26.05
CA THR A 310 34.54 21.13 -27.26
C THR A 310 35.53 22.25 -26.94
N LEU A 311 35.34 22.95 -25.83
CA LEU A 311 36.31 23.92 -25.32
C LEU A 311 37.62 23.23 -24.91
N LEU A 312 37.53 22.08 -24.25
CA LEU A 312 38.70 21.28 -23.86
C LEU A 312 39.49 20.83 -25.09
N GLU A 313 38.82 20.22 -26.08
CA GLU A 313 39.44 19.80 -27.33
C GLU A 313 40.14 20.97 -28.06
N LYS A 314 39.50 22.15 -28.09
CA LYS A 314 40.09 23.36 -28.66
C LYS A 314 41.32 23.82 -27.86
N THR A 315 41.24 23.84 -26.54
CA THR A 315 42.36 24.28 -25.67
C THR A 315 43.54 23.31 -25.74
N GLU A 316 43.30 22.00 -25.87
CA GLU A 316 44.35 21.00 -26.08
C GLU A 316 45.05 21.22 -27.42
N LYS A 317 44.28 21.49 -28.47
CA LYS A 317 44.83 21.80 -29.79
C LYS A 317 45.66 23.09 -29.78
N ASP A 318 45.18 24.14 -29.12
CA ASP A 318 45.89 25.41 -28.99
C ASP A 318 47.19 25.24 -28.16
N LEU A 319 47.17 24.42 -27.11
CA LEU A 319 48.35 24.11 -26.30
C LEU A 319 49.40 23.35 -27.11
N LEU A 320 49.01 22.33 -27.88
CA LEU A 320 49.91 21.59 -28.75
C LEU A 320 50.57 22.51 -29.79
N ALA A 321 49.79 23.38 -30.44
CA ALA A 321 50.31 24.37 -31.39
C ALA A 321 51.28 25.37 -30.72
N LEU A 322 51.00 25.77 -29.48
CA LEU A 322 51.86 26.67 -28.72
C LEU A 322 53.19 26.01 -28.35
N VAL A 323 53.16 24.72 -27.97
CA VAL A 323 54.37 23.93 -27.68
C VAL A 323 55.21 23.77 -28.95
N GLU A 324 54.61 23.43 -30.08
CA GLU A 324 55.32 23.33 -31.37
C GLU A 324 55.98 24.67 -31.73
N ARG A 325 55.25 25.78 -31.62
CA ARG A 325 55.80 27.12 -31.87
C ARG A 325 56.95 27.47 -30.93
N LYS A 326 56.85 27.11 -29.64
CA LYS A 326 57.94 27.29 -28.67
C LYS A 326 59.19 26.53 -29.11
N THR A 327 59.06 25.26 -29.50
CA THR A 327 60.20 24.45 -29.95
C THR A 327 60.84 25.01 -31.21
N GLN A 328 60.05 25.53 -32.15
CA GLN A 328 60.57 26.20 -33.34
C GLN A 328 61.39 27.44 -32.98
N VAL A 329 60.88 28.29 -32.08
CA VAL A 329 61.59 29.49 -31.63
C VAL A 329 62.89 29.13 -30.90
N GLU A 330 62.89 28.08 -30.07
CA GLU A 330 64.11 27.59 -29.41
C GLU A 330 65.16 27.09 -30.42
N ASN A 331 64.73 26.35 -31.44
CA ASN A 331 65.61 25.90 -32.51
C ASN A 331 66.17 27.05 -33.35
N ASP A 332 65.34 28.04 -33.69
CA ASP A 332 65.77 29.20 -34.47
C ASP A 332 66.70 30.11 -33.64
N LYS A 333 66.46 30.25 -32.33
CA LYS A 333 67.39 30.89 -31.41
C LYS A 333 68.76 30.18 -31.41
N ALA A 334 68.78 28.85 -31.29
CA ALA A 334 70.02 28.08 -31.31
C ALA A 334 70.79 28.24 -32.64
N LYS A 335 70.08 28.31 -33.78
CA LYS A 335 70.69 28.61 -35.09
C LYS A 335 71.29 30.02 -35.13
N ILE A 336 70.58 31.02 -34.63
CA ILE A 336 71.08 32.41 -34.59
C ILE A 336 72.34 32.48 -33.72
N GLU A 337 72.34 31.85 -32.55
CA GLU A 337 73.51 31.77 -31.67
C GLU A 337 74.71 31.08 -32.35
N ALA A 338 74.48 29.99 -33.08
CA ALA A 338 75.51 29.31 -33.85
C ALA A 338 76.09 30.20 -34.97
N VAL A 339 75.24 30.90 -35.72
CA VAL A 339 75.68 31.84 -36.78
C VAL A 339 76.47 33.01 -36.20
N ILE A 340 76.04 33.57 -35.05
CA ILE A 340 76.80 34.63 -34.37
C ILE A 340 78.19 34.13 -33.97
N SER A 341 78.27 32.93 -33.39
CA SER A 341 79.55 32.32 -33.01
C SER A 341 80.46 32.10 -34.23
N GLU A 342 79.92 31.62 -35.35
CA GLU A 342 80.67 31.44 -36.59
C GLU A 342 81.16 32.77 -37.18
N LEU A 343 80.32 33.81 -37.15
CA LEU A 343 80.67 35.16 -37.58
C LEU A 343 81.78 35.77 -36.70
N ASP A 344 81.74 35.57 -35.38
CA ASP A 344 82.78 36.03 -34.47
C ASP A 344 84.13 35.33 -34.71
N ILE A 345 84.12 34.04 -35.06
CA ILE A 345 85.32 33.30 -35.46
C ILE A 345 85.87 33.88 -36.77
N LYS A 346 85.03 34.03 -37.79
CA LYS A 346 85.43 34.61 -39.10
C LYS A 346 85.95 36.04 -38.96
N LYS A 347 85.32 36.86 -38.11
CA LYS A 347 85.75 38.22 -37.79
C LYS A 347 87.14 38.23 -37.17
N ARG A 348 87.40 37.36 -36.17
CA ARG A 348 88.73 37.22 -35.56
C ARG A 348 89.78 36.78 -36.57
N GLN A 349 89.50 35.76 -37.38
CA GLN A 349 90.42 35.29 -38.42
C GLN A 349 90.73 36.37 -39.46
N SER A 350 89.70 37.11 -39.90
CA SER A 350 89.86 38.22 -40.84
C SER A 350 90.69 39.35 -40.24
N LEU A 351 90.45 39.72 -38.98
CA LEU A 351 91.23 40.75 -38.29
C LEU A 351 92.69 40.33 -38.09
N GLU A 352 92.94 39.07 -37.75
CA GLU A 352 94.30 38.53 -37.60
C GLU A 352 95.05 38.56 -38.92
N THR A 353 94.40 38.16 -40.02
CA THR A 353 94.97 38.22 -41.37
C THR A 353 95.29 39.67 -41.77
N THR A 354 94.35 40.60 -41.58
CA THR A 354 94.55 42.02 -41.88
C THR A 354 95.64 42.63 -41.01
N TRP A 355 95.69 42.29 -39.72
CA TRP A 355 96.73 42.78 -38.82
C TRP A 355 98.12 42.34 -39.27
N LEU A 356 98.31 41.06 -39.63
CA LEU A 356 99.58 40.56 -40.14
C LEU A 356 100.03 41.33 -41.38
N GLN A 357 99.12 41.56 -42.34
CA GLN A 357 99.40 42.33 -43.56
C GLN A 357 99.71 43.80 -43.27
N VAL A 358 98.94 44.46 -42.41
CA VAL A 358 99.15 45.87 -42.05
C VAL A 358 100.45 46.02 -41.27
N ASN A 359 100.78 45.09 -40.37
CA ASN A 359 102.03 45.08 -39.62
C ASN A 359 103.25 44.92 -40.53
N GLU A 360 103.19 44.01 -41.51
CA GLU A 360 104.25 43.84 -42.52
C GLU A 360 104.46 45.14 -43.33
N ASN A 361 103.38 45.74 -43.83
CA ASN A 361 103.44 47.01 -44.55
C ASN A 361 103.93 48.17 -43.65
N PHE A 362 103.49 48.21 -42.40
CA PHE A 362 103.87 49.24 -41.43
C PHE A 362 105.36 49.18 -41.10
N THR A 363 105.90 47.99 -40.82
CA THR A 363 107.33 47.79 -40.61
C THR A 363 108.13 48.15 -41.86
N GLY A 364 107.68 47.75 -43.05
CA GLY A 364 108.34 48.11 -44.32
C GLY A 364 108.37 49.62 -44.59
N ILE A 365 107.31 50.35 -44.29
CA ILE A 365 107.27 51.83 -44.39
C ILE A 365 108.21 52.48 -43.36
N PHE A 366 108.21 52.01 -42.11
CA PHE A 366 109.05 52.59 -41.06
C PHE A 366 110.55 52.39 -41.33
N GLU A 367 110.93 51.21 -41.83
CA GLU A 367 112.31 50.90 -42.22
C GLU A 367 112.79 51.77 -43.40
N GLN A 368 111.90 52.16 -44.32
CA GLN A 368 112.24 53.07 -45.43
C GLN A 368 112.39 54.53 -44.98
N LEU A 369 111.64 54.97 -43.98
CA LEU A 369 111.62 56.37 -43.53
C LEU A 369 112.74 56.73 -42.53
N LEU A 370 113.21 55.77 -41.73
CA LEU A 370 114.18 56.02 -40.65
C LEU A 370 115.33 54.97 -40.68
N PRO A 371 116.56 55.35 -41.06
CA PRO A 371 117.71 54.45 -40.99
C PRO A 371 118.01 54.03 -39.55
N ASN A 372 118.11 52.72 -39.29
CA ASN A 372 118.39 52.08 -37.99
C ASN A 372 117.25 52.11 -36.93
N ALA A 373 115.98 52.29 -37.32
CA ALA A 373 114.83 52.13 -36.42
C ALA A 373 113.81 51.13 -36.96
N GLN A 374 113.29 50.24 -36.10
CA GLN A 374 112.21 49.30 -36.43
C GLN A 374 111.00 49.59 -35.55
N ALA A 375 109.82 49.63 -36.15
CA ALA A 375 108.55 49.73 -35.45
C ALA A 375 107.60 48.62 -35.91
N LYS A 376 106.85 48.04 -34.98
CA LYS A 376 105.86 47.00 -35.25
C LYS A 376 104.58 47.23 -34.45
N LEU A 377 103.47 46.74 -34.97
CA LEU A 377 102.18 46.71 -34.31
C LEU A 377 102.06 45.41 -33.51
N ALA A 378 102.13 45.52 -32.18
CA ALA A 378 101.94 44.41 -31.25
C ALA A 378 100.52 44.43 -30.67
N GLN A 379 100.00 43.25 -30.33
CA GLN A 379 98.72 43.14 -29.62
C GLN A 379 98.87 43.68 -28.19
N VAL A 380 97.91 44.50 -27.75
CA VAL A 380 97.86 45.01 -26.36
C VAL A 380 97.63 43.85 -25.39
N ASN A 381 96.76 42.91 -25.77
CA ASN A 381 96.53 41.66 -25.04
C ASN A 381 96.94 40.46 -25.91
N PRO A 382 97.89 39.61 -25.48
CA PRO A 382 98.31 38.42 -26.22
C PRO A 382 97.22 37.35 -26.44
N ARG A 383 96.07 37.48 -25.74
CA ARG A 383 94.96 36.52 -25.81
C ARG A 383 93.80 36.97 -26.68
N ASP A 384 93.70 38.26 -26.99
CA ASP A 384 92.62 38.78 -27.81
C ASP A 384 93.06 39.99 -28.62
N LEU A 385 93.10 39.82 -29.95
CA LEU A 385 93.39 40.89 -30.90
C LEU A 385 92.35 42.02 -30.86
N MET A 386 91.14 41.75 -30.36
CA MET A 386 90.04 42.70 -30.29
C MET A 386 90.25 43.81 -29.24
N ASP A 387 91.14 43.59 -28.27
CA ASP A 387 91.45 44.56 -27.21
C ASP A 387 92.33 45.73 -27.70
N GLY A 388 92.85 45.64 -28.93
CA GLY A 388 93.57 46.71 -29.61
C GLY A 388 95.04 46.40 -29.90
N LEU A 389 95.68 47.31 -30.64
CA LEU A 389 97.07 47.22 -31.06
C LEU A 389 97.85 48.42 -30.52
N GLU A 390 99.10 48.18 -30.12
CA GLU A 390 100.05 49.21 -29.74
C GLU A 390 101.30 49.15 -30.62
N MET A 391 101.93 50.30 -30.81
CA MET A 391 103.19 50.41 -31.56
C MET A 391 104.36 50.10 -30.62
N ARG A 392 105.26 49.21 -31.03
CA ARG A 392 106.47 48.82 -30.30
C ARG A 392 107.72 48.93 -31.14
#